data_AF-A3Z144-F1
#
_entry.id   AF-A3Z144-F1
#
_cell.length_a   1.000
_cell.length_b   1.000
_cell.length_c   1.000
_cell.angle_alpha   90.00
_cell.angle_beta   90.00
_cell.angle_gamma   90.00
#
_symmetry.space_group_name_H-M   'P 1'
#
loop_
_entity.id
_entity.type
_entity.pdbx_description
1 polymer ?
#
loop_
_entity_poly.entity_id
_entity_poly.type
_entity_poly.pdbx_seq_one_letter_code
_entity_poly.pdbx_strand_id
1 'polypeptide(L)'
;MTATSTTPSDPERDALRLALDERQADVFRLFEPDSGHWSWWDYRSGAWDRDSGWRIDHIYLSEELQERATGCRIQKAVRGNDKPSDHAPVVVQLQWPPESEKNEDLDWEEQWLDGAG
;
A
#
# COMPACT_ATOMS: atom_id res chain seq x y z
N MET A 1 -36.74 -10.23 1.30
CA MET A 1 -35.28 -10.30 1.44
C MET A 1 -34.72 -9.05 0.82
N THR A 2 -34.34 -8.07 1.63
CA THR A 2 -33.65 -6.86 1.14
C THR A 2 -32.25 -7.30 0.73
N ALA A 3 -31.90 -7.10 -0.54
CA ALA A 3 -30.55 -7.28 -1.01
C ALA A 3 -29.66 -6.29 -0.26
N THR A 4 -28.77 -6.80 0.60
CA THR A 4 -27.75 -5.98 1.24
C THR A 4 -26.85 -5.48 0.11
N SER A 5 -26.93 -4.17 -0.17
CA SER A 5 -26.05 -3.54 -1.15
C SER A 5 -24.60 -3.87 -0.79
N THR A 6 -23.88 -4.51 -1.70
CA THR A 6 -22.43 -4.68 -1.60
C THR A 6 -21.84 -3.35 -2.02
N THR A 7 -21.98 -2.31 -1.21
CA THR A 7 -21.29 -1.02 -1.39
C THR A 7 -20.81 -0.64 0.00
N PRO A 8 -19.57 -0.13 0.17
CA PRO A 8 -19.12 0.33 1.48
C PRO A 8 -20.16 1.28 2.04
N SER A 9 -20.66 0.95 3.22
CA SER A 9 -21.68 1.76 3.87
C SER A 9 -21.10 3.12 4.25
N ASP A 10 -21.93 4.16 4.27
CA ASP A 10 -21.50 5.48 4.73
C ASP A 10 -20.85 5.43 6.12
N PRO A 11 -21.38 4.67 7.11
CA PRO A 11 -20.73 4.51 8.41
C PRO A 11 -19.31 3.95 8.35
N GLU A 12 -19.02 2.97 7.49
CA GLU A 12 -17.66 2.41 7.35
C GLU A 12 -16.69 3.45 6.80
N ARG A 13 -17.14 4.22 5.80
CA ARG A 13 -16.32 5.30 5.19
C ARG A 13 -16.06 6.43 6.17
N ASP A 14 -17.07 6.81 6.96
CA ASP A 14 -16.94 7.87 7.96
C ASP A 14 -16.07 7.44 9.13
N ALA A 15 -16.22 6.20 9.60
CA ALA A 15 -15.35 5.64 10.65
C ALA A 15 -13.89 5.59 10.21
N LEU A 16 -13.62 5.20 8.96
CA LEU A 16 -12.26 5.20 8.41
C LEU A 16 -11.70 6.62 8.31
N ARG A 17 -12.46 7.59 7.80
CA ARG A 17 -12.02 9.00 7.76
C ARG A 17 -11.69 9.54 9.15
N LEU A 18 -12.52 9.21 10.14
CA LEU A 18 -12.30 9.60 11.53
C LEU A 18 -11.03 8.95 12.11
N ALA A 19 -10.76 7.69 11.76
CA ALA A 19 -9.57 6.98 12.26
C ALA A 19 -8.25 7.52 11.64
N LEU A 20 -8.28 7.90 10.36
CA LEU A 20 -7.13 8.44 9.64
C LEU A 20 -6.82 9.89 10.03
N ASP A 21 -7.86 10.69 10.27
CA ASP A 21 -7.75 12.12 10.58
C ASP A 21 -6.95 12.88 9.48
N GLU A 22 -6.50 14.11 9.73
CA GLU A 22 -5.66 14.88 8.79
C GLU A 22 -4.19 14.40 8.75
N ARG A 23 -3.84 13.35 9.49
CA ARG A 23 -2.44 12.94 9.73
C ARG A 23 -1.95 11.83 8.83
N GLN A 24 -2.84 11.15 8.12
CA GLN A 24 -2.51 9.97 7.32
C GLN A 24 -3.17 10.05 5.95
N ALA A 25 -2.35 9.96 4.90
CA ALA A 25 -2.85 9.96 3.52
C ALA A 25 -2.72 8.58 2.89
N ASP A 26 -3.66 8.26 2.00
CA ASP A 26 -3.61 7.04 1.20
C ASP A 26 -2.51 7.16 0.14
N VAL A 27 -1.38 6.47 0.36
CA VAL A 27 -0.19 6.61 -0.52
C VAL A 27 -0.47 6.17 -1.94
N PHE A 28 -1.40 5.23 -2.16
CA PHE A 28 -1.76 4.81 -3.52
C PHE A 28 -2.34 5.97 -4.33
N ARG A 29 -3.12 6.86 -3.69
CA ARG A 29 -3.74 8.01 -4.35
C ARG A 29 -2.77 9.13 -4.71
N LEU A 30 -1.57 9.13 -4.15
CA LEU A 30 -0.51 10.05 -4.55
C LEU A 30 0.03 9.72 -5.95
N PHE A 31 0.02 8.44 -6.33
CA PHE A 31 0.54 7.96 -7.62
C PHE A 31 -0.57 7.64 -8.63
N GLU A 32 -1.76 7.25 -8.16
CA GLU A 32 -2.90 6.84 -8.99
C GLU A 32 -4.18 7.57 -8.51
N PRO A 33 -4.38 8.84 -8.91
CA PRO A 33 -5.50 9.67 -8.42
C PRO A 33 -6.86 9.22 -8.98
N ASP A 34 -6.86 8.53 -10.12
CA ASP A 34 -8.07 8.16 -10.84
C ASP A 34 -8.80 6.95 -10.23
N SER A 35 -10.06 6.76 -10.60
CA SER A 35 -10.83 5.56 -10.22
C SER A 35 -10.46 4.33 -11.08
N GLY A 36 -11.00 3.15 -10.74
CA GLY A 36 -10.82 1.94 -11.57
C GLY A 36 -9.65 1.05 -11.18
N HIS A 37 -9.09 1.26 -9.99
CA HIS A 37 -8.05 0.40 -9.42
C HIS A 37 -8.64 -0.42 -8.28
N TRP A 38 -8.41 -1.73 -8.31
CA TRP A 38 -8.98 -2.67 -7.34
C TRP A 38 -7.88 -3.51 -6.73
N SER A 39 -8.04 -3.86 -5.46
CA SER A 39 -7.16 -4.78 -4.73
C SER A 39 -7.86 -6.09 -4.40
N TRP A 40 -9.18 -6.19 -4.61
CA TRP A 40 -9.98 -7.38 -4.30
C TRP A 40 -11.03 -7.65 -5.38
N TRP A 41 -11.27 -8.93 -5.67
CA TRP A 41 -12.32 -9.39 -6.59
C TRP A 41 -12.99 -10.65 -6.07
N ASP A 42 -14.30 -10.57 -5.87
CA ASP A 42 -15.14 -11.70 -5.47
C ASP A 42 -15.03 -12.89 -6.42
N TYR A 43 -14.88 -14.09 -5.85
CA TYR A 43 -14.82 -15.34 -6.61
C TYR A 43 -16.16 -15.74 -7.22
N ARG A 44 -17.28 -15.49 -6.53
CA ARG A 44 -18.58 -16.07 -6.88
C ARG A 44 -19.25 -15.39 -8.07
N SER A 45 -19.02 -14.09 -8.21
CA SER A 45 -19.66 -13.25 -9.20
C SER A 45 -18.91 -13.19 -10.53
N GLY A 46 -17.71 -13.75 -10.65
CA GLY A 46 -16.84 -13.56 -11.83
C GLY A 46 -16.30 -12.13 -11.93
N ALA A 47 -16.07 -11.48 -10.78
CA ALA A 47 -15.61 -10.09 -10.70
C ALA A 47 -14.26 -9.88 -11.39
N TRP A 48 -13.36 -10.87 -11.33
CA TRP A 48 -12.04 -10.82 -11.95
C TRP A 48 -12.12 -10.64 -13.47
N ASP A 49 -12.90 -11.47 -14.16
CA ASP A 49 -13.01 -11.45 -15.62
C ASP A 49 -13.68 -10.16 -16.14
N ARG A 50 -14.54 -9.54 -15.32
CA ARG A 50 -15.21 -8.26 -15.62
C ARG A 50 -14.44 -7.04 -15.13
N ASP A 51 -13.27 -7.24 -14.53
CA ASP A 51 -12.49 -6.21 -13.84
C ASP A 51 -13.32 -5.31 -12.91
N SER A 52 -14.24 -5.92 -12.18
CA SER A 52 -15.21 -5.24 -11.32
C SER A 52 -14.90 -5.55 -9.86
N GLY A 53 -13.83 -4.95 -9.35
CA GLY A 53 -13.33 -5.20 -8.01
C GLY A 53 -13.63 -4.08 -7.02
N TRP A 54 -13.04 -4.19 -5.83
CA TRP A 54 -13.06 -3.17 -4.79
C TRP A 54 -11.63 -2.83 -4.40
N ARG A 55 -11.41 -1.61 -3.94
CA ARG A 55 -10.14 -1.20 -3.32
C ARG A 55 -10.33 -1.12 -1.83
N ILE A 56 -9.95 -2.17 -1.13
CA ILE A 56 -10.13 -2.33 0.33
C ILE A 56 -8.82 -2.64 1.05
N ASP A 57 -7.72 -2.79 0.32
CA ASP A 57 -6.37 -2.90 0.86
C ASP A 57 -5.68 -1.55 0.68
N HIS A 58 -5.29 -0.91 1.78
CA HIS A 58 -4.74 0.44 1.79
C HIS A 58 -3.44 0.48 2.57
N ILE A 59 -2.53 1.35 2.12
CA ILE A 59 -1.36 1.75 2.90
C ILE A 59 -1.51 3.25 3.14
N TYR A 60 -1.54 3.63 4.41
CA TYR A 60 -1.63 5.02 4.83
C TYR A 60 -0.29 5.46 5.41
N LEU A 61 0.19 6.63 4.98
CA LEU A 61 1.47 7.18 5.43
C LEU A 61 1.26 8.53 6.12
N SER A 62 2.08 8.79 7.14
CA SER A 62 2.23 10.14 7.69
C SER A 62 2.89 11.07 6.66
N GLU A 63 2.78 12.38 6.87
CA GLU A 63 3.37 13.40 5.99
C GLU A 63 4.87 13.15 5.73
N GLU A 64 5.65 12.82 6.77
CA GLU A 64 7.10 12.60 6.65
C GLU A 64 7.45 11.36 5.82
N LEU A 65 6.57 10.36 5.79
CA LEU A 65 6.76 9.17 4.96
C LEU A 65 6.25 9.36 3.54
N GLN A 66 5.30 10.27 3.30
CA GLN A 66 4.83 10.59 1.96
C GLN A 66 5.94 11.22 1.12
N GLU A 67 6.75 12.12 1.70
CA GLU A 67 7.91 12.71 1.03
C GLU A 67 8.96 11.68 0.56
N ARG A 68 8.95 10.50 1.18
CA ARG A 68 9.88 9.40 0.89
C ARG A 68 9.29 8.34 -0.03
N ALA A 69 7.99 8.42 -0.31
CA ALA A 69 7.34 7.47 -1.19
C ALA A 69 7.82 7.72 -2.64
N THR A 70 8.39 6.71 -3.25
CA THR A 70 8.85 6.75 -4.66
C THR A 70 7.92 6.01 -5.60
N GLY A 71 6.97 5.25 -5.06
CA GLY A 71 5.91 4.59 -5.82
C GLY A 71 4.94 3.85 -4.93
N CYS A 72 3.73 3.62 -5.44
CA CYS A 72 2.78 2.68 -4.85
C CYS A 72 2.02 1.98 -5.97
N ARG A 73 1.86 0.66 -5.90
CA ARG A 73 1.18 -0.13 -6.94
C ARG A 73 0.39 -1.28 -6.37
N ILE A 74 -0.69 -1.63 -7.07
CA ILE A 74 -1.40 -2.89 -6.86
C ILE A 74 -0.83 -3.93 -7.81
N GLN A 75 -0.32 -5.05 -7.28
CA GLN A 75 0.27 -6.11 -8.08
C GLN A 75 -0.79 -7.06 -8.64
N LYS A 76 -1.63 -6.53 -9.54
CA LYS A 76 -2.74 -7.25 -10.18
C LYS A 76 -2.30 -8.55 -10.87
N ALA A 77 -1.08 -8.60 -11.40
CA ALA A 77 -0.52 -9.82 -12.00
C ALA A 77 -0.49 -11.01 -11.02
N VAL A 78 -0.23 -10.78 -9.73
CA VAL A 78 -0.20 -11.85 -8.70
C VAL A 78 -1.59 -12.46 -8.51
N ARG A 79 -2.65 -11.65 -8.60
CA ARG A 79 -4.05 -12.10 -8.59
C ARG A 79 -4.44 -12.90 -9.84
N GLY A 80 -3.67 -12.78 -10.93
CA GLY A 80 -3.88 -13.53 -12.17
C GLY A 80 -3.26 -14.93 -12.20
N ASN A 81 -2.54 -15.35 -11.15
CA ASN A 81 -1.92 -16.66 -11.05
C ASN A 81 -2.95 -17.79 -10.88
N ASP A 82 -2.53 -19.05 -11.04
CA ASP A 82 -3.37 -20.22 -10.73
C ASP A 82 -3.62 -20.31 -9.21
N LYS A 83 -4.89 -20.54 -8.84
CA LYS A 83 -5.39 -20.59 -7.44
C LYS A 83 -4.87 -19.42 -6.56
N PRO A 84 -5.13 -18.16 -6.94
CA PRO A 84 -4.61 -17.01 -6.22
C PRO A 84 -5.41 -16.72 -4.94
N SER A 85 -5.02 -15.70 -4.17
CA SER A 85 -5.92 -15.04 -3.22
C SER A 85 -7.01 -14.26 -3.98
N ASP A 86 -8.16 -13.95 -3.36
CA ASP A 86 -9.11 -12.97 -3.92
C ASP A 86 -8.57 -11.53 -3.88
N HIS A 87 -7.50 -11.30 -3.10
CA HIS A 87 -6.77 -10.05 -3.03
C HIS A 87 -5.52 -10.02 -3.94
N ALA A 88 -5.20 -8.83 -4.45
CA ALA A 88 -3.91 -8.47 -5.03
C ALA A 88 -3.08 -7.70 -4.00
N PRO A 89 -1.77 -7.99 -3.85
CA PRO A 89 -0.90 -7.23 -2.97
C PRO A 89 -0.83 -5.75 -3.34
N VAL A 90 -0.90 -4.87 -2.34
CA VAL A 90 -0.60 -3.44 -2.48
C VAL A 90 0.80 -3.19 -1.93
N VAL A 91 1.65 -2.53 -2.73
CA VAL A 91 3.07 -2.36 -2.41
C VAL A 91 3.46 -0.91 -2.55
N VAL A 92 4.01 -0.34 -1.48
CA VAL A 92 4.66 0.96 -1.47
C VAL A 92 6.17 0.80 -1.56
N GLN A 93 6.83 1.70 -2.28
CA GLN A 93 8.27 1.84 -2.31
C GLN A 93 8.65 3.11 -1.57
N LEU A 94 9.54 2.99 -0.59
CA LEU A 94 10.06 4.09 0.21
C LEU A 94 11.57 4.22 -0.01
N GLN A 95 12.05 5.44 -0.13
CA GLN A 95 13.49 5.72 -0.07
C GLN A 95 13.95 5.64 1.40
N TRP A 96 14.78 4.65 1.72
CA TRP A 96 15.29 4.38 3.06
C TRP A 96 16.74 3.85 3.02
N PRO A 97 17.66 4.25 3.92
CA PRO A 97 17.49 5.20 5.03
C PRO A 97 17.34 6.66 4.53
N PRO A 98 16.80 7.57 5.35
CA PRO A 98 16.83 9.00 5.01
C PRO A 98 18.26 9.47 4.78
N GLU A 99 18.46 10.40 3.85
CA GLU A 99 19.79 10.95 3.57
C GLU A 99 20.44 11.58 4.80
N SER A 100 19.64 12.10 5.74
CA SER A 100 20.10 12.62 7.04
C SER A 100 20.63 11.55 8.01
N GLU A 101 20.41 10.26 7.75
CA GLU A 101 20.93 9.12 8.54
C GLU A 101 21.89 8.24 7.73
N LYS A 102 22.37 8.71 6.57
CA LYS A 102 23.61 8.16 6.00
C LYS A 102 24.73 8.56 6.97
N ASN A 103 25.01 7.69 7.92
CA ASN A 103 26.05 7.88 8.91
C ASN A 103 27.39 7.81 8.16
N GLU A 104 27.95 8.97 7.79
CA GLU A 104 29.28 9.08 7.16
C GLU A 104 30.39 8.50 8.07
N ASP A 105 30.07 8.27 9.35
CA ASP A 105 30.96 7.70 10.37
C ASP A 105 30.87 6.17 10.55
N LEU A 106 30.01 5.46 9.79
CA LEU A 106 29.86 4.01 9.90
C LEU A 106 30.53 3.26 8.73
N ASP A 107 31.80 3.57 8.48
CA ASP A 107 32.66 2.74 7.66
C ASP A 107 33.23 1.59 8.51
N TRP A 108 32.42 0.54 8.69
CA TRP A 108 32.74 -0.61 9.54
C TRP A 108 33.91 -1.47 9.00
N GLU A 109 34.44 -1.20 7.80
CA GLU A 109 35.54 -1.95 7.21
C GLU A 109 36.94 -1.48 7.66
N GLU A 110 37.12 -0.26 8.15
CA GLU A 110 38.45 0.22 8.63
C GLU A 110 38.70 -0.05 10.11
N GLN A 111 37.65 -0.16 10.94
CA GLN A 111 37.80 -0.21 12.40
C GLN A 111 38.33 -1.56 12.94
N TRP A 112 38.37 -2.60 12.11
CA TRP A 112 38.86 -3.94 12.47
C TRP A 112 40.35 -4.18 12.19
N LEU A 113 41.01 -3.35 11.38
CA LEU A 113 42.41 -3.55 10.99
C LEU A 113 43.43 -2.86 11.92
N ASP A 114 42.99 -1.93 12.76
CA ASP A 114 43.86 -1.22 13.71
C ASP A 114 44.04 -1.95 15.07
N GLY A 115 43.31 -3.05 15.29
CA GLY A 115 43.28 -3.78 16.56
C GLY A 115 44.05 -5.11 16.58
N ALA A 116 44.55 -5.59 15.44
CA ALA A 116 45.30 -6.84 15.36
C ALA A 116 46.81 -6.55 15.35
N GLY A 117 47.34 -6.33 16.57
CA GLY A 117 48.77 -6.47 16.85
C GLY A 117 49.22 -7.93 16.83
#